data_AF-A0A150WFR2-F1
#
_entry.id   AF-A0A150WFR2-F1
#
_cell.length_a   1.000
_cell.length_b   1.000
_cell.length_c   1.000
_cell.angle_alpha   90.00
_cell.angle_beta   90.00
_cell.angle_gamma   90.00
#
_symmetry.space_group_name_H-M   'P 1'
#
loop_
_entity.id
_entity.type
_entity.pdbx_description
1 polymer ?
#
loop_
_entity_poly.entity_id
_entity_poly.type
_entity_poly.pdbx_seq_one_letter_code
_entity_poly.pdbx_strand_id
1 'polypeptide(L)'
;MPIAHELSHSLDIPYDVLIVRKIGHPENEEFGIGALTEGNFFLINPDIPAEFRPSETAVQKTIDKEKKELERRRQLYRGGRDLKELKGKTVYLVDDGLATGVTARIAAKYVQSKGANEVYLAVPAGSLRAAQEMREEIDDVLCPLETDAFAFVGQFYETFGQVSDEEVIQLLRLRQKTHS
;
A
#
# COMPACT_ATOMS: atom_id res chain seq x y z
N MET A 1 5.25 6.95 1.27
CA MET A 1 5.62 7.72 2.49
C MET A 1 5.91 9.20 2.20
N PRO A 2 6.90 9.59 1.36
CA PRO A 2 7.18 11.02 1.09
C PRO A 2 5.96 11.79 0.58
N ILE A 3 5.21 11.22 -0.36
CA ILE A 3 3.97 11.82 -0.90
C ILE A 3 2.92 12.02 0.20
N ALA A 4 2.74 11.02 1.07
CA ALA A 4 1.80 11.11 2.19
C ALA A 4 2.21 12.20 3.20
N HIS A 5 3.52 12.39 3.42
CA HIS A 5 4.04 13.45 4.26
C HIS A 5 3.70 14.84 3.70
N GLU A 6 3.96 15.05 2.40
CA GLU A 6 3.67 16.33 1.73
C GLU A 6 2.18 16.65 1.71
N LEU A 7 1.32 15.66 1.42
CA LEU A 7 -0.13 15.81 1.49
C LEU A 7 -0.60 16.15 2.91
N SER A 8 -0.09 15.41 3.90
CA SER A 8 -0.41 15.65 5.31
C SER A 8 0.01 17.04 5.77
N HIS A 9 1.18 17.51 5.35
CA HIS A 9 1.69 18.84 5.67
C HIS A 9 0.85 19.94 5.03
N SER A 10 0.53 19.79 3.74
CA SER A 10 -0.22 20.79 2.96
C SER A 10 -1.67 20.94 3.42
N LEU A 11 -2.30 19.84 3.85
CA LEU A 11 -3.71 19.81 4.28
C LEU A 11 -3.88 19.91 5.80
N ASP A 12 -2.78 19.96 6.55
CA ASP A 12 -2.73 19.87 8.01
C ASP A 12 -3.59 18.74 8.61
N ILE A 13 -3.51 17.54 8.03
CA ILE A 13 -4.22 16.34 8.51
C ILE A 13 -3.25 15.35 9.16
N PRO A 14 -3.66 14.53 10.14
CA PRO A 14 -2.80 13.50 10.68
C PRO A 14 -2.54 12.39 9.65
N TYR A 15 -1.34 11.81 9.67
CA TYR A 15 -1.05 10.58 8.93
C TYR A 15 -0.27 9.58 9.79
N ASP A 16 -0.28 8.33 9.34
CA ASP A 16 0.46 7.20 9.91
C ASP A 16 0.88 6.27 8.75
N VAL A 17 1.67 5.25 9.04
CA VAL A 17 2.10 4.25 8.04
C VAL A 17 1.32 2.95 8.18
N LEU A 18 0.76 2.48 7.08
CA LEU A 18 0.23 1.12 6.92
C LEU A 18 1.28 0.28 6.19
N ILE A 19 1.72 -0.84 6.80
CA ILE A 19 2.72 -1.70 6.19
C ILE A 19 2.04 -2.71 5.25
N VAL A 20 2.23 -2.54 3.94
CA VAL A 20 1.82 -3.49 2.91
C VAL A 20 3.07 -4.13 2.30
N ARG A 21 3.01 -5.45 2.05
CA ARG A 21 4.09 -6.24 1.45
C ARG A 21 3.59 -6.95 0.20
N LYS A 22 4.36 -6.89 -0.89
CA LYS A 22 4.10 -7.68 -2.09
C LYS A 22 4.42 -9.14 -1.78
N ILE A 23 3.52 -10.04 -2.18
CA ILE A 23 3.81 -11.47 -2.24
C ILE A 23 4.40 -11.71 -3.63
N GLY A 24 5.71 -11.96 -3.70
CA GLY A 24 6.41 -12.30 -4.94
C GLY A 24 6.18 -13.76 -5.35
N HIS A 25 6.39 -14.06 -6.62
CA HIS A 25 6.40 -15.44 -7.09
C HIS A 25 7.59 -16.18 -6.45
N PRO A 26 7.42 -17.44 -5.98
CA PRO A 26 8.49 -18.19 -5.32
C PRO A 26 9.76 -18.35 -6.15
N GLU A 27 9.62 -18.37 -7.47
CA GLU A 27 10.75 -18.51 -8.41
C GLU A 27 11.21 -17.17 -9.03
N ASN A 28 10.44 -16.09 -8.82
CA ASN A 28 10.76 -14.76 -9.33
C ASN A 28 10.12 -13.68 -8.44
N GLU A 29 10.87 -13.18 -7.45
CA GLU A 29 10.34 -12.23 -6.46
C GLU A 29 9.88 -10.90 -7.08
N GLU A 30 10.38 -10.55 -8.27
CA GLU A 30 9.93 -9.36 -9.00
C GLU A 30 8.51 -9.53 -9.56
N PHE A 31 8.10 -10.75 -9.89
CA PHE A 31 6.74 -11.03 -10.32
C PHE A 31 5.78 -11.05 -9.12
N GLY A 32 4.99 -9.99 -8.96
CA GLY A 32 4.02 -9.87 -7.87
C GLY A 32 2.80 -10.75 -8.07
N ILE A 33 2.62 -11.74 -7.20
CA ILE A 33 1.46 -12.64 -7.22
C ILE A 33 0.37 -12.24 -6.23
N GLY A 34 0.61 -11.25 -5.39
CA GLY A 34 -0.32 -10.86 -4.36
C GLY A 34 0.23 -9.75 -3.48
N ALA A 35 -0.50 -9.44 -2.42
CA ALA A 35 -0.04 -8.57 -1.35
C ALA A 35 -0.61 -9.01 -0.01
N LEU A 36 0.09 -8.67 1.06
CA LEU A 36 -0.38 -8.83 2.43
C LEU A 36 -0.17 -7.56 3.24
N THR A 37 -0.95 -7.42 4.29
CA THR A 37 -0.87 -6.31 5.23
C THR A 37 -1.10 -6.84 6.65
N GLU A 38 -1.17 -5.92 7.59
CA GLU A 38 -1.38 -6.17 9.01
C GLU A 38 -2.67 -6.97 9.28
N GLY A 39 -2.77 -7.59 10.46
CA GLY A 39 -3.96 -8.35 10.84
C GLY A 39 -4.19 -9.64 10.04
N ASN A 40 -3.14 -10.18 9.40
CA ASN A 40 -3.20 -11.37 8.53
C ASN A 40 -4.08 -11.20 7.27
N PHE A 41 -4.30 -9.96 6.82
CA PHE A 41 -4.96 -9.69 5.55
C PHE A 41 -4.01 -9.98 4.40
N PHE A 42 -4.44 -10.79 3.44
CA PHE A 42 -3.72 -10.99 2.19
C PHE A 42 -4.68 -11.19 1.03
N LEU A 43 -4.17 -10.94 -0.18
CA LEU A 43 -4.86 -11.14 -1.44
C LEU A 43 -3.87 -11.74 -2.43
N ILE A 44 -4.26 -12.82 -3.09
CA ILE A 44 -3.56 -13.33 -4.28
C ILE A 44 -4.24 -12.71 -5.49
N ASN A 45 -3.44 -12.22 -6.44
CA ASN A 45 -3.93 -11.61 -7.66
C ASN A 45 -4.70 -12.67 -8.48
N PRO A 46 -6.01 -12.50 -8.71
CA PRO A 46 -6.81 -13.47 -9.46
C PRO A 46 -6.39 -13.57 -10.93
N ASP A 47 -5.77 -12.51 -11.48
CA ASP A 47 -5.41 -12.40 -12.90
C ASP A 47 -4.18 -13.22 -13.28
N ILE A 48 -3.53 -13.89 -12.33
CA ILE A 48 -2.41 -14.78 -12.63
C ILE A 48 -2.95 -15.99 -13.40
N PRO A 49 -2.46 -16.25 -14.63
CA PRO A 49 -2.88 -17.42 -15.40
C PRO A 49 -2.55 -18.71 -14.64
N ALA A 50 -3.40 -19.71 -14.78
CA ALA A 50 -3.35 -20.93 -13.97
C ALA A 50 -2.00 -21.66 -14.07
N GLU A 51 -1.38 -21.64 -15.24
CA GLU A 51 -0.07 -22.22 -15.55
C GLU A 51 1.11 -21.51 -14.86
N PHE A 52 0.93 -20.25 -14.43
CA PHE A 52 1.91 -19.48 -13.67
C PHE A 52 1.58 -19.42 -12.18
N ARG A 53 0.55 -20.15 -11.71
CA ARG A 53 0.21 -20.19 -10.29
C ARG A 53 1.15 -21.15 -9.56
N PRO A 54 1.94 -20.65 -8.59
CA PRO A 54 2.75 -21.52 -7.75
C PRO A 54 1.88 -22.41 -6.86
N SER A 55 2.46 -23.51 -6.37
CA SER A 55 1.77 -24.38 -5.41
C SER A 55 1.41 -23.63 -4.13
N GLU A 56 0.29 -24.00 -3.50
CA GLU A 56 -0.17 -23.38 -2.25
C GLU A 56 0.91 -23.42 -1.16
N THR A 57 1.63 -24.54 -1.03
CA THR A 57 2.75 -24.68 -0.09
C THR A 57 3.88 -23.69 -0.37
N ALA A 58 4.18 -23.41 -1.64
CA ALA A 58 5.21 -22.43 -2.01
C ALA A 58 4.74 -21.00 -1.71
N VAL A 59 3.47 -20.68 -2.02
CA VAL A 59 2.86 -19.39 -1.67
C VAL A 59 2.89 -19.16 -0.16
N GLN A 60 2.54 -20.17 0.62
CA GLN A 60 2.52 -20.06 2.08
C GLN A 60 3.90 -19.74 2.66
N LYS A 61 4.96 -20.35 2.12
CA LYS A 61 6.35 -20.01 2.52
C LYS A 61 6.68 -18.55 2.22
N THR A 62 6.28 -18.02 1.07
CA THR A 62 6.47 -16.61 0.74
C THR A 62 5.68 -15.71 1.68
N ILE A 63 4.41 -16.05 1.97
CA ILE A 63 3.58 -15.32 2.93
C ILE A 63 4.26 -15.28 4.30
N ASP A 64 4.79 -16.39 4.80
CA ASP A 64 5.45 -16.45 6.11
C ASP A 64 6.74 -15.62 6.15
N LYS A 65 7.50 -15.58 5.04
CA LYS A 65 8.66 -14.69 4.88
C LYS A 65 8.24 -13.23 4.95
N GLU A 66 7.24 -12.84 4.16
CA GLU A 66 6.77 -11.45 4.08
C GLU A 66 6.08 -10.99 5.38
N LYS A 67 5.43 -11.90 6.13
CA LYS A 67 4.89 -11.61 7.46
C LYS A 67 5.99 -11.24 8.48
N LYS A 68 7.14 -11.91 8.44
CA LYS A 68 8.28 -11.58 9.31
C LYS A 68 8.82 -10.19 9.00
N GLU A 69 8.93 -9.84 7.72
CA GLU A 69 9.37 -8.51 7.31
C GLU A 69 8.32 -7.43 7.67
N LEU A 70 7.03 -7.74 7.50
CA LEU A 70 5.94 -6.87 7.94
C LEU A 70 6.03 -6.58 9.44
N GLU A 71 6.24 -7.61 10.27
CA GLU A 71 6.41 -7.45 11.71
C GLU A 71 7.63 -6.59 12.03
N ARG A 72 8.78 -6.86 11.38
CA ARG A 72 10.00 -6.06 11.55
C ARG A 72 9.73 -4.57 11.29
N ARG A 73 9.05 -4.25 10.18
CA ARG A 73 8.69 -2.87 9.82
C ARG A 73 7.65 -2.26 10.76
N ARG A 74 6.66 -3.03 11.24
CA ARG A 74 5.70 -2.56 12.25
C ARG A 74 6.42 -2.17 13.54
N GLN A 75 7.35 -3.00 14.00
CA GLN A 75 8.18 -2.70 15.15
C GLN A 75 9.02 -1.44 14.92
N LEU A 76 9.68 -1.35 13.76
CA LEU A 76 10.58 -0.26 13.47
C LEU A 76 9.86 1.09 13.30
N TYR A 77 8.74 1.13 12.58
CA TYR A 77 8.07 2.38 12.24
C TYR A 77 7.07 2.85 13.30
N ARG A 78 6.38 1.92 13.98
CA ARG A 78 5.32 2.25 14.94
C ARG A 78 5.58 1.73 16.36
N GLY A 79 6.71 1.10 16.62
CA GLY A 79 7.01 0.50 17.93
C GLY A 79 6.07 -0.66 18.26
N GLY A 80 5.62 -1.40 17.24
CA GLY A 80 4.74 -2.55 17.40
C GLY A 80 3.25 -2.21 17.56
N ARG A 81 2.91 -0.91 17.68
CA ARG A 81 1.53 -0.44 17.82
C ARG A 81 0.72 -0.67 16.54
N ASP A 82 -0.57 -0.91 16.73
CA ASP A 82 -1.56 -0.91 15.64
C ASP A 82 -1.78 0.51 15.09
N LEU A 83 -2.45 0.60 13.93
CA LEU A 83 -2.97 1.88 13.44
C LEU A 83 -3.89 2.52 14.48
N LYS A 84 -3.91 3.85 14.49
CA LYS A 84 -4.90 4.63 15.23
C LYS A 84 -6.32 4.20 14.82
N GLU A 85 -7.27 4.37 15.74
CA GLU A 85 -8.68 4.07 15.47
C GLU A 85 -9.18 4.85 14.24
N LEU A 86 -9.73 4.12 13.27
CA LEU A 86 -10.27 4.64 12.00
C LEU A 86 -11.80 4.71 12.01
N LYS A 87 -12.44 4.27 13.10
CA LYS A 87 -13.90 4.21 13.21
C LYS A 87 -14.55 5.56 12.93
N GLY A 88 -15.41 5.61 11.92
CA GLY A 88 -16.15 6.82 11.55
C GLY A 88 -15.32 7.90 10.84
N LYS A 89 -14.07 7.60 10.46
CA LYS A 89 -13.17 8.56 9.80
C LYS A 89 -13.15 8.35 8.30
N THR A 90 -12.95 9.44 7.57
CA THR A 90 -12.49 9.44 6.18
C THR A 90 -10.99 9.13 6.14
N VAL A 91 -10.61 8.14 5.34
CA VAL A 91 -9.23 7.66 5.23
C VAL A 91 -8.72 7.85 3.81
N TYR A 92 -7.59 8.53 3.67
CA TYR A 92 -6.85 8.63 2.41
C TYR A 92 -5.68 7.66 2.45
N LEU A 93 -5.73 6.62 1.61
CA LEU A 93 -4.60 5.76 1.30
C LEU A 93 -3.74 6.48 0.27
N VAL A 94 -2.44 6.59 0.54
CA VAL A 94 -1.51 7.32 -0.33
C VAL A 94 -0.35 6.41 -0.72
N ASP A 95 -0.10 6.29 -2.02
CA ASP A 95 1.02 5.53 -2.57
C ASP A 95 1.71 6.29 -3.71
N ASP A 96 2.83 5.77 -4.21
CA ASP A 96 3.59 6.38 -5.31
C ASP A 96 2.99 6.13 -6.70
N GLY A 97 2.15 5.11 -6.83
CA GLY A 97 1.40 4.87 -8.04
C GLY A 97 0.47 3.67 -7.92
N LEU A 98 -0.40 3.53 -8.91
CA LEU A 98 -1.39 2.45 -8.97
C LEU A 98 -1.12 1.57 -10.18
N ALA A 99 -0.33 0.52 -9.99
CA ALA A 99 -0.01 -0.44 -11.05
C ALA A 99 -1.15 -1.45 -11.28
N THR A 100 -1.14 -2.58 -10.55
CA THR A 100 -2.18 -3.62 -10.64
C THR A 100 -3.31 -3.45 -9.62
N GLY A 101 -3.18 -2.49 -8.69
CA GLY A 101 -4.15 -2.28 -7.61
C GLY A 101 -4.09 -3.26 -6.44
N VAL A 102 -3.34 -4.36 -6.54
CA VAL A 102 -3.33 -5.41 -5.51
C VAL A 102 -2.93 -4.88 -4.12
N THR A 103 -1.92 -4.02 -4.02
CA THR A 103 -1.47 -3.39 -2.77
C THR A 103 -2.51 -2.42 -2.21
N ALA A 104 -3.06 -1.56 -3.07
CA ALA A 104 -4.10 -0.60 -2.70
C ALA A 104 -5.39 -1.30 -2.23
N ARG A 105 -5.78 -2.38 -2.92
CA ARG A 105 -6.97 -3.19 -2.62
C ARG A 105 -6.89 -3.85 -1.25
N ILE A 106 -5.74 -4.46 -0.91
CA ILE A 106 -5.58 -5.08 0.41
C ILE A 106 -5.49 -4.03 1.53
N ALA A 107 -4.91 -2.86 1.24
CA ALA A 107 -4.90 -1.73 2.17
C ALA A 107 -6.32 -1.20 2.43
N ALA A 108 -7.12 -1.02 1.38
CA ALA A 108 -8.52 -0.60 1.48
C ALA A 108 -9.36 -1.55 2.33
N LYS A 109 -9.29 -2.86 2.03
CA LYS A 109 -10.00 -3.90 2.81
C LYS A 109 -9.60 -3.88 4.27
N TYR A 110 -8.31 -3.68 4.56
CA TYR A 110 -7.83 -3.57 5.93
C TYR A 110 -8.40 -2.34 6.65
N VAL A 111 -8.33 -1.14 6.05
CA VAL A 111 -8.84 0.06 6.72
C VAL A 111 -10.37 0.07 6.85
N GLN A 112 -11.11 -0.48 5.88
CA GLN A 112 -12.56 -0.70 5.99
C GLN A 112 -12.88 -1.63 7.16
N SER A 113 -12.11 -2.73 7.32
CA SER A 113 -12.28 -3.65 8.47
C SER A 113 -12.01 -2.99 9.83
N LYS A 114 -11.30 -1.86 9.86
CA LYS A 114 -11.05 -1.04 11.06
C LYS A 114 -12.11 0.04 11.28
N GLY A 115 -13.17 0.07 10.47
CA GLY A 115 -14.33 0.94 10.63
C GLY A 115 -14.23 2.30 9.95
N ALA A 116 -13.31 2.48 8.99
CA ALA A 116 -13.30 3.67 8.14
C ALA A 116 -14.69 3.90 7.51
N ASN A 117 -15.17 5.15 7.54
CA ASN A 117 -16.47 5.52 6.97
C ASN A 117 -16.38 5.71 5.46
N GLU A 118 -15.28 6.32 5.01
CA GLU A 118 -14.97 6.56 3.61
C GLU A 118 -13.49 6.25 3.40
N VAL A 119 -13.16 5.71 2.23
CA VAL A 119 -11.82 5.32 1.83
C VAL A 119 -11.54 5.86 0.44
N TYR A 120 -10.54 6.72 0.35
CA TYR A 120 -10.04 7.30 -0.89
C TYR A 120 -8.63 6.78 -1.16
N LEU A 121 -8.28 6.54 -2.42
CA LEU A 121 -6.90 6.30 -2.83
C LEU A 121 -6.36 7.54 -3.54
N ALA A 122 -5.25 8.11 -3.06
CA ALA A 122 -4.57 9.22 -3.70
C ALA A 122 -3.19 8.78 -4.20
N VAL A 123 -3.00 8.83 -5.51
CA VAL A 123 -1.76 8.43 -6.17
C VAL A 123 -1.44 9.42 -7.30
N PRO A 124 -0.16 9.74 -7.58
CA PRO A 124 0.17 10.67 -8.67
C PRO A 124 -0.13 10.11 -10.07
N ALA A 125 0.07 8.81 -10.28
CA ALA A 125 -0.13 8.14 -11.56
C ALA A 125 -0.62 6.70 -11.39
N GLY A 126 -1.43 6.23 -12.34
CA GLY A 126 -2.05 4.91 -12.26
C GLY A 126 -2.45 4.32 -13.61
N SER A 127 -2.57 3.00 -13.65
CA SER A 127 -3.23 2.30 -14.75
C SER A 127 -4.70 2.69 -14.77
N LEU A 128 -5.21 3.06 -15.94
CA LEU A 128 -6.63 3.38 -16.13
C LEU A 128 -7.52 2.22 -15.66
N ARG A 129 -7.16 0.98 -16.05
CA ARG A 129 -7.84 -0.24 -15.63
C ARG A 129 -7.85 -0.39 -14.10
N ALA A 130 -6.69 -0.28 -13.45
CA ALA A 130 -6.61 -0.47 -12.00
C ALA A 130 -7.35 0.64 -11.23
N ALA A 131 -7.36 1.88 -11.73
CA ALA A 131 -8.13 2.97 -11.14
C ALA A 131 -9.64 2.73 -11.25
N GLN A 132 -10.12 2.27 -12.41
CA GLN A 132 -11.52 1.90 -12.61
C GLN A 132 -11.94 0.77 -11.68
N GLU A 133 -11.18 -0.33 -11.64
CA GLU A 133 -11.47 -1.46 -10.75
C GLU A 133 -11.46 -1.04 -9.28
N MET A 134 -10.53 -0.18 -8.86
CA MET A 134 -10.48 0.31 -7.48
C MET A 134 -11.71 1.16 -7.13
N ARG A 135 -12.21 2.01 -8.04
CA ARG A 135 -13.44 2.80 -7.82
C ARG A 135 -14.70 1.94 -7.64
N GLU A 136 -14.67 0.68 -8.02
CA GLU A 136 -15.76 -0.26 -7.72
C GLU A 136 -15.70 -0.80 -6.28
N GLU A 137 -14.57 -0.66 -5.58
CA GLU A 137 -14.33 -1.21 -4.24
C GLU A 137 -14.19 -0.17 -3.12
N ILE A 138 -13.91 1.08 -3.47
CA ILE A 138 -13.72 2.21 -2.55
C ILE A 138 -14.48 3.46 -3.03
N ASP A 139 -14.54 4.50 -2.20
CA ASP A 139 -15.36 5.69 -2.48
C ASP A 139 -14.86 6.48 -3.70
N ASP A 140 -13.55 6.70 -3.84
CA ASP A 140 -12.96 7.22 -5.08
C ASP A 140 -11.44 7.00 -5.17
N VAL A 141 -10.90 7.15 -6.37
CA VAL A 141 -9.48 7.20 -6.70
C VAL A 141 -9.14 8.60 -7.21
N LEU A 142 -8.30 9.31 -6.47
CA LEU A 142 -7.71 10.60 -6.84
C LEU A 142 -6.39 10.36 -7.57
N CYS A 143 -6.45 10.24 -8.89
CA CYS A 143 -5.32 9.98 -9.76
C CYS A 143 -5.28 10.99 -10.92
N PRO A 144 -4.44 12.05 -10.86
CA PRO A 144 -4.42 13.07 -11.91
C PRO A 144 -3.85 12.55 -13.24
N LEU A 145 -3.11 11.44 -13.23
CA LEU A 145 -2.55 10.81 -14.43
C LEU A 145 -2.99 9.33 -14.54
N GLU A 146 -4.08 9.09 -15.26
CA GLU A 146 -4.56 7.75 -15.60
C GLU A 146 -4.25 7.42 -17.06
N THR A 147 -3.63 6.26 -17.31
CA THR A 147 -3.25 5.85 -18.67
C THR A 147 -3.28 4.34 -18.87
N ASP A 148 -3.60 3.91 -20.09
CA ASP A 148 -3.42 2.52 -20.52
C ASP A 148 -1.95 2.17 -20.81
N ALA A 149 -1.11 3.19 -21.08
CA ALA A 149 0.33 3.03 -21.29
C ALA A 149 1.10 2.98 -19.96
N PHE A 150 0.69 2.08 -19.06
CA PHE A 150 1.27 1.92 -17.73
C PHE A 150 2.19 0.69 -17.66
N ALA A 151 3.52 0.89 -17.64
CA ALA A 151 4.48 -0.22 -17.51
C ALA A 151 4.91 -0.46 -16.06
N PHE A 152 5.36 0.59 -15.36
CA PHE A 152 5.77 0.56 -13.96
C PHE A 152 5.68 1.96 -13.37
N VAL A 153 5.54 2.08 -12.04
CA VAL A 153 5.34 3.37 -11.36
C VAL A 153 6.49 4.35 -11.65
N GLY A 154 7.74 3.88 -11.60
CA GLY A 154 8.92 4.71 -11.80
C GLY A 154 9.02 5.43 -13.15
N GLN A 155 8.23 5.04 -14.17
CA GLN A 155 8.27 5.70 -15.48
C GLN A 155 7.75 7.16 -15.42
N PHE A 156 6.99 7.50 -14.39
CA PHE A 156 6.40 8.82 -14.19
C PHE A 156 7.26 9.75 -13.30
N TYR A 157 8.43 9.28 -12.87
CA TYR A 157 9.31 10.02 -11.98
C TYR A 157 10.68 10.22 -12.62
N GLU A 158 11.17 11.46 -12.63
CA GLU A 158 12.55 11.76 -13.04
C GLU A 158 13.58 11.05 -12.15
N THR A 159 13.25 10.92 -10.85
CA THR A 159 14.05 10.20 -9.86
C THR A 159 13.14 9.24 -9.10
N PHE A 160 13.34 7.94 -9.28
CA PHE A 160 12.60 6.89 -8.58
C PHE A 160 13.55 6.09 -7.69
N GLY A 161 13.83 6.63 -6.50
CA GLY A 161 14.76 6.06 -5.52
C GLY A 161 14.06 5.18 -4.49
N GLN A 162 14.80 4.27 -3.90
CA GLN A 162 14.33 3.49 -2.76
C GLN A 162 14.27 4.37 -1.49
N VAL A 163 13.10 4.45 -0.87
CA VAL A 163 12.91 5.11 0.43
C VAL A 163 13.44 4.17 1.52
N SER A 164 14.40 4.65 2.33
CA SER A 164 15.02 3.85 3.38
C SER A 164 14.16 3.78 4.66
N ASP A 165 14.43 2.79 5.52
CA ASP A 165 13.76 2.70 6.82
C ASP A 165 14.00 3.96 7.68
N GLU A 166 15.22 4.50 7.63
CA GLU A 166 15.60 5.73 8.35
C GLU A 166 14.79 6.93 7.87
N GLU A 167 14.59 7.06 6.56
CA GLU A 167 13.79 8.14 5.97
C GLU A 167 12.33 8.04 6.41
N VAL A 168 11.73 6.84 6.37
CA VAL A 168 10.36 6.61 6.87
C VAL A 168 10.23 7.05 8.34
N ILE A 169 11.19 6.65 9.19
CA ILE A 169 11.19 7.00 10.62
C ILE A 169 11.31 8.52 10.82
N GLN A 170 12.17 9.19 10.05
CA GLN A 170 12.34 10.63 10.13
C GLN A 170 11.03 11.36 9.77
N LEU A 171 10.38 11.00 8.67
CA LEU A 171 9.11 11.60 8.24
C LEU A 171 7.99 11.40 9.28
N LEU A 172 7.89 10.20 9.87
CA LEU A 172 6.91 9.91 10.93
C LEU A 172 7.16 10.75 12.19
N ARG A 173 8.43 10.96 12.57
CA ARG A 173 8.80 11.78 13.74
C ARG A 173 8.51 13.26 13.53
N LEU A 174 8.78 13.79 12.33
CA LEU A 174 8.52 15.19 12.01
C LEU A 174 7.05 15.54 12.24
N ARG A 175 6.13 14.64 11.87
CA ARG A 175 4.70 14.88 12.06
C ARG A 175 4.22 14.77 13.51
N GLN A 176 4.75 13.83 14.29
CA GLN A 176 4.38 13.70 15.70
C GLN A 176 4.62 15.00 16.48
N LYS A 177 5.65 15.78 16.11
CA LYS A 177 5.96 17.07 16.73
C LYS A 177 4.98 18.19 16.39
N THR A 178 4.31 18.13 15.24
CA THR A 178 3.37 19.18 14.81
C THR A 178 1.96 18.99 15.39
N HIS A 179 1.67 17.83 15.97
CA HIS A 179 0.32 17.41 16.41
C HIS A 179 0.27 16.91 17.86
N SER A 180 1.31 17.20 18.65
CA SER A 180 1.33 17.01 20.11
C SER A 180 1.20 18.35 20.80
#